data_AF-A0A7S1GC91-F1
#
_entry.id   AF-A0A7S1GC91-F1
#
_cell.length_a   1.000
_cell.length_b   1.000
_cell.length_c   1.000
_cell.angle_alpha   90.00
_cell.angle_beta   90.00
_cell.angle_gamma   90.00
#
_symmetry.space_group_name_H-M   'P 1'
#
loop_
_entity.id
_entity.type
_entity.pdbx_description
1 polymer ?
#
loop_
_entity_poly.entity_id
_entity_poly.type
_entity_poly.pdbx_seq_one_letter_code
_entity_poly.pdbx_strand_id
1 'polypeptide(L)'
;SRAAGVCCTAAVAEVTAAPALSPAGGVAAAARAGDTISVSASSATGDAVVHYTTDGSAPSASSAAWPGAGAGTVDVTATTTIKAIAVSPTTGDSAVTARTYTIA
;
A
#
# COMPACT_ATOMS: atom_id res chain seq x y z
N SER A 1 3.56 9.23 42.93
CA SER A 1 3.74 7.83 42.51
C SER A 1 3.18 7.68 41.10
N ARG A 2 4.04 7.45 40.09
CA ARG A 2 3.60 7.30 38.69
C ARG A 2 2.94 5.94 38.51
N ALA A 3 1.67 5.91 38.12
CA ALA A 3 0.97 4.73 37.65
C ALA A 3 0.77 4.85 36.13
N ALA A 4 1.21 3.83 35.40
CA ALA A 4 0.60 3.27 34.19
C ALA A 4 1.67 2.44 33.46
N GLY A 5 1.52 1.12 33.52
CA GLY A 5 2.29 0.20 32.70
C GLY A 5 1.96 0.40 31.23
N VAL A 6 2.99 0.46 30.41
CA VAL A 6 2.92 0.13 28.99
C VAL A 6 3.23 -1.37 28.94
N CYS A 7 2.22 -2.22 29.20
CA CYS A 7 1.41 -2.90 28.17
C CYS A 7 2.27 -3.42 27.03
N CYS A 8 2.71 -4.68 27.16
CA CYS A 8 3.36 -5.51 26.14
C CYS A 8 4.43 -4.80 25.30
N THR A 9 5.69 -4.93 25.68
CA THR A 9 6.79 -4.83 24.71
C THR A 9 6.60 -5.91 23.65
N ALA A 10 5.85 -5.60 22.60
CA ALA A 10 5.89 -6.34 21.37
C ALA A 10 7.30 -6.16 20.81
N ALA A 11 8.12 -7.19 20.93
CA ALA A 11 9.23 -7.37 20.00
C ALA A 11 8.58 -7.56 18.62
N VAL A 12 8.30 -6.46 17.93
CA VAL A 12 8.02 -6.50 16.51
C VAL A 12 9.33 -6.95 15.88
N ALA A 13 9.35 -8.14 15.26
CA ALA A 13 10.39 -8.41 14.28
C ALA A 13 10.37 -7.22 13.31
N GLU A 14 11.50 -6.59 13.00
CA GLU A 14 11.57 -5.51 12.03
C GLU A 14 11.21 -6.08 10.65
N VAL A 15 9.92 -6.25 10.39
CA VAL A 15 9.36 -6.63 9.12
C VAL A 15 9.02 -5.32 8.42
N THR A 16 9.32 -5.28 7.13
CA THR A 16 9.01 -4.12 6.29
C THR A 16 7.55 -3.69 6.46
N ALA A 17 7.33 -2.40 6.68
CA ALA A 17 6.00 -1.85 6.85
C ALA A 17 5.19 -2.03 5.56
N ALA A 18 3.98 -2.60 5.68
CA ALA A 18 3.10 -2.78 4.53
C ALA A 18 2.77 -1.43 3.87
N PRO A 19 2.64 -1.37 2.53
CA PRO A 19 2.31 -0.13 1.85
C PRO A 19 0.96 0.43 2.31
N ALA A 20 0.93 1.72 2.64
CA ALA A 20 -0.31 2.47 2.82
C ALA A 20 -0.75 3.05 1.47
N LEU A 21 -1.93 2.65 1.00
CA LEU A 21 -2.53 3.22 -0.22
C LEU A 21 -3.42 4.42 0.12
N SER A 22 -3.38 5.47 -0.68
CA SER A 22 -4.24 6.66 -0.56
C SER A 22 -4.83 7.03 -1.93
N PRO A 23 -6.10 7.45 -2.06
CA PRO A 23 -7.08 7.65 -1.00
C PRO A 23 -7.40 6.36 -0.29
N ALA A 24 -7.90 6.50 0.95
CA ALA A 24 -8.38 5.40 1.75
C ALA A 24 -9.58 4.71 1.05
N GLY A 25 -9.35 3.86 0.03
CA GLY A 25 -10.30 3.00 -0.68
C GLY A 25 -11.58 2.76 0.13
N GLY A 26 -12.68 3.26 -0.43
CA GLY A 26 -13.89 3.58 0.33
C GLY A 26 -14.73 4.70 -0.29
N VAL A 27 -14.21 5.45 -1.27
CA VAL A 27 -15.01 6.43 -2.04
C VAL A 27 -15.73 5.75 -3.22
N ALA A 28 -16.47 4.68 -2.96
CA ALA A 28 -17.38 4.09 -3.94
C ALA A 28 -18.51 5.06 -4.37
N ALA A 29 -18.63 6.23 -3.72
CA ALA A 29 -19.70 7.18 -3.95
C ALA A 29 -19.30 8.46 -4.70
N ALA A 30 -18.00 8.70 -4.99
CA ALA A 30 -17.56 9.99 -5.54
C ALA A 30 -17.06 9.95 -6.99
N ALA A 31 -16.46 8.86 -7.45
CA ALA A 31 -15.96 8.74 -8.81
C ALA A 31 -17.03 8.14 -9.74
N ARG A 32 -17.45 8.91 -10.75
CA ARG A 32 -18.36 8.52 -11.81
C ARG A 32 -17.60 8.09 -13.05
N ALA A 33 -18.26 7.42 -13.98
CA ALA A 33 -17.72 7.16 -15.31
C ALA A 33 -17.17 8.47 -15.94
N GLY A 34 -15.86 8.48 -16.23
CA GLY A 34 -15.13 9.64 -16.71
C GLY A 34 -14.21 10.31 -15.67
N ASP A 35 -14.31 9.93 -14.40
CA ASP A 35 -13.38 10.35 -13.35
C ASP A 35 -12.11 9.48 -13.32
N THR A 36 -11.06 10.04 -12.74
CA THR A 36 -9.79 9.38 -12.47
C THR A 36 -9.51 9.41 -10.98
N ILE A 37 -9.22 8.25 -10.39
CA ILE A 37 -8.73 8.15 -9.01
C ILE A 37 -7.21 8.04 -9.08
N SER A 38 -6.49 9.08 -8.66
CA SER A 38 -5.04 9.02 -8.50
C SER A 38 -4.70 8.38 -7.15
N VAL A 39 -4.09 7.19 -7.21
CA VAL A 39 -3.69 6.41 -6.03
C VAL A 39 -2.22 6.65 -5.76
N SER A 40 -1.83 6.89 -4.51
CA SER A 40 -0.44 6.87 -4.05
C SER A 40 -0.20 5.69 -3.10
N ALA A 41 1.06 5.24 -3.01
CA ALA A 41 1.48 4.20 -2.08
C ALA A 41 2.80 4.59 -1.41
N SER A 42 2.89 4.39 -0.10
CA SER A 42 4.13 4.60 0.64
C SER A 42 4.34 3.53 1.70
N SER A 43 5.60 3.21 2.00
CA SER A 43 5.99 2.38 3.15
C SER A 43 6.73 3.24 4.17
N ALA A 44 6.56 2.93 5.46
CA ALA A 44 7.34 3.58 6.53
C ALA A 44 8.79 3.06 6.60
N THR A 45 9.11 1.98 5.89
CA THR A 45 10.47 1.45 5.76
C THR A 45 11.19 2.18 4.62
N GLY A 46 12.16 3.02 4.97
CA GLY A 46 12.79 3.96 4.02
C GLY A 46 13.60 3.31 2.90
N ASP A 47 14.12 2.10 3.10
CA ASP A 47 14.87 1.32 2.09
C ASP A 47 13.99 0.34 1.29
N ALA A 48 12.68 0.31 1.54
CA ALA A 48 11.77 -0.60 0.87
C ALA A 48 11.25 -0.03 -0.46
N VAL A 49 11.21 -0.89 -1.48
CA VAL A 49 10.56 -0.59 -2.76
C VAL A 49 9.14 -1.14 -2.73
N VAL A 50 8.16 -0.30 -3.06
CA VAL A 50 6.77 -0.74 -3.19
C VAL A 50 6.57 -1.35 -4.57
N HIS A 51 6.06 -2.58 -4.64
CA HIS A 51 5.65 -3.26 -5.87
C HIS A 51 4.15 -3.50 -5.86
N TYR A 52 3.50 -3.49 -7.02
CA TYR A 52 2.04 -3.60 -7.11
C TYR A 52 1.54 -4.38 -8.33
N THR A 53 0.28 -4.79 -8.24
CA THR A 53 -0.51 -5.40 -9.30
C THR A 53 -1.91 -4.79 -9.32
N THR A 54 -2.51 -4.70 -10.51
CA THR A 54 -3.87 -4.19 -10.75
C THR A 54 -4.83 -5.25 -11.26
N ASP A 55 -4.30 -6.42 -11.64
CA ASP A 55 -5.03 -7.58 -12.16
C ASP A 55 -5.61 -8.49 -11.05
N GLY A 56 -5.33 -8.15 -9.78
CA GLY A 56 -5.74 -8.95 -8.62
C GLY A 56 -4.78 -10.10 -8.26
N SER A 57 -3.68 -10.31 -9.00
CA SER A 57 -2.63 -11.28 -8.65
C SER A 57 -1.84 -10.82 -7.42
N ALA A 58 -1.17 -11.74 -6.72
CA ALA A 58 -0.29 -11.37 -5.61
C ALA A 58 0.97 -10.64 -6.14
N PRO A 59 1.31 -9.45 -5.62
CA PRO A 59 2.53 -8.76 -6.02
C PRO A 59 3.77 -9.43 -5.40
N SER A 60 4.90 -9.30 -6.08
CA SER A 60 6.23 -9.74 -5.63
C SER A 60 7.30 -8.73 -6.07
N ALA A 61 8.57 -8.94 -5.71
CA ALA A 61 9.69 -8.12 -6.18
C ALA A 61 9.83 -8.07 -7.72
N SER A 62 9.25 -9.04 -8.45
CA SER A 62 9.22 -9.04 -9.92
C SER A 62 8.03 -8.28 -10.52
N SER A 63 7.06 -7.87 -9.70
CA SER A 63 5.94 -7.03 -10.12
C SER A 63 6.40 -5.59 -10.36
N ALA A 64 5.56 -4.81 -11.04
CA ALA A 64 5.87 -3.41 -11.34
C ALA A 64 6.15 -2.62 -10.06
N ALA A 65 7.25 -1.87 -10.06
CA ALA A 65 7.57 -0.95 -8.97
C ALA A 65 6.63 0.26 -9.02
N TRP A 66 6.27 0.77 -7.85
CA TRP A 66 5.44 1.96 -7.72
C TRP A 66 6.16 3.16 -8.36
N PRO A 67 5.46 3.98 -9.18
CA PRO A 67 6.08 5.09 -9.89
C PRO A 67 6.74 6.10 -8.93
N GLY A 68 7.77 6.78 -9.43
CA GLY A 68 8.46 7.83 -8.68
C GLY A 68 9.09 7.35 -7.37
N ALA A 69 9.52 6.09 -7.29
CA ALA A 69 10.12 5.48 -6.09
C ALA A 69 9.24 5.63 -4.83
N GLY A 70 7.92 5.42 -4.99
CA GLY A 70 6.96 5.54 -3.87
C GLY A 70 6.41 6.96 -3.65
N ALA A 71 6.81 7.94 -4.46
CA ALA A 71 6.23 9.29 -4.43
C ALA A 71 5.23 9.55 -5.58
N GLY A 72 5.21 8.69 -6.61
CA GLY A 72 4.31 8.82 -7.75
C GLY A 72 2.90 8.31 -7.47
N THR A 73 2.01 8.51 -8.45
CA THR A 73 0.63 8.03 -8.41
C THR A 73 0.32 7.07 -9.55
N VAL A 74 -0.63 6.17 -9.30
CA VAL A 74 -1.24 5.27 -10.29
C VAL A 74 -2.68 5.73 -10.52
N ASP A 75 -3.00 6.07 -11.75
CA ASP A 75 -4.33 6.52 -12.13
C ASP A 75 -5.26 5.33 -12.39
N VAL A 76 -6.44 5.37 -11.79
CA VAL A 76 -7.48 4.35 -11.92
C VAL A 76 -8.70 4.98 -12.57
N THR A 77 -9.09 4.47 -13.74
CA THR A 77 -10.22 4.96 -14.57
C THR A 77 -11.34 3.95 -14.75
N ALA A 78 -11.22 2.78 -14.12
CA ALA A 78 -12.26 1.76 -14.03
C ALA A 78 -12.14 1.01 -12.70
N THR A 79 -13.16 0.26 -12.32
CA THR A 79 -13.12 -0.53 -11.08
C THR A 79 -11.91 -1.47 -11.08
N THR A 80 -10.95 -1.20 -10.18
CA THR A 80 -9.64 -1.86 -10.14
C THR A 80 -9.28 -2.23 -8.71
N THR A 81 -8.73 -3.44 -8.54
CA THR A 81 -8.15 -3.86 -7.25
C THR A 81 -6.64 -3.72 -7.33
N ILE A 82 -6.09 -2.79 -6.56
CA ILE A 82 -4.64 -2.63 -6.41
C ILE A 82 -4.18 -3.47 -5.22
N LYS A 83 -3.22 -4.35 -5.45
CA LYS A 83 -2.47 -5.05 -4.40
C LYS A 83 -1.04 -4.53 -4.39
N ALA A 84 -0.48 -4.25 -3.22
CA ALA A 84 0.86 -3.71 -3.07
C ALA A 84 1.63 -4.42 -1.95
N ILE A 85 2.93 -4.58 -2.14
CA ILE A 85 3.89 -5.12 -1.18
C ILE A 85 5.11 -4.19 -1.11
N ALA A 86 5.71 -4.03 0.05
CA ALA A 86 6.98 -3.35 0.23
C ALA A 86 8.07 -4.41 0.38
N VAL A 87 9.14 -4.30 -0.41
CA VAL A 87 10.26 -5.24 -0.42
C VAL A 87 11.51 -4.47 0.00
N SER A 88 12.10 -4.87 1.13
CA SER A 88 13.36 -4.36 1.65
C SER A 88 14.45 -5.42 1.49
N PRO A 89 15.66 -5.04 1.02
CA PRO A 89 16.79 -5.96 0.99
C PRO A 89 17.33 -6.31 2.38
N THR A 90 16.94 -5.57 3.43
CA THR A 90 17.47 -5.72 4.79
C THR A 90 16.49 -6.40 5.74
N THR A 91 15.19 -6.13 5.58
CA THR A 91 14.12 -6.59 6.49
C THR A 91 13.14 -7.57 5.83
N GLY A 92 13.31 -7.83 4.52
CA GLY A 92 12.50 -8.77 3.76
C GLY A 92 11.23 -8.16 3.17
N ASP A 93 10.20 -8.98 3.02
CA ASP A 93 8.94 -8.58 2.40
C ASP A 93 7.90 -8.20 3.46
N SER A 94 7.09 -7.18 3.16
CA SER A 94 5.94 -6.82 3.98
C SER A 94 4.74 -7.76 3.77
N ALA A 95 3.70 -7.59 4.58
CA ALA A 95 2.37 -8.08 4.20
C ALA A 95 1.85 -7.36 2.95
N VAL A 96 0.97 -8.03 2.18
CA VAL A 96 0.30 -7.44 1.01
C VAL A 96 -0.87 -6.57 1.46
N THR A 97 -0.89 -5.32 1.04
CA THR A 97 -2.05 -4.43 1.14
C THR A 97 -2.92 -4.57 -0.11
N ALA A 98 -4.22 -4.80 0.05
CA ALA A 98 -5.16 -4.93 -1.07
C ALA A 98 -6.29 -3.92 -0.96
N ARG A 99 -6.61 -3.22 -2.05
CA ARG A 99 -7.69 -2.23 -2.09
C ARG A 99 -8.40 -2.13 -3.41
N THR A 100 -9.71 -2.00 -3.31
CA THR A 100 -10.60 -1.84 -4.46
C THR A 100 -10.99 -0.38 -4.59
N TYR A 101 -10.77 0.18 -5.78
CA TYR A 101 -11.22 1.49 -6.21
C TYR A 101 -12.34 1.26 -7.22
N THR A 102 -13.54 1.72 -6.90
CA THR A 102 -14.73 1.53 -7.74
C THR A 102 -15.11 2.82 -8.43
N ILE A 103 -15.46 2.74 -9.71
CA ILE A 103 -16.00 3.84 -10.52
C ILE A 103 -17.38 3.41 -11.02
N ALA A 104 -18.39 4.26 -10.82
CA ALA A 104 -19.82 3.95 -11.06
C ALA A 104 -20.42 4.68 -12.26
#